data_AF-A0A537P9I9-F1
#
_entry.id   AF-A0A537P9I9-F1
#
_cell.length_a   1.000
_cell.length_b   1.000
_cell.length_c   1.000
_cell.angle_alpha   90.00
_cell.angle_beta   90.00
_cell.angle_gamma   90.00
#
_symmetry.space_group_name_H-M   'P 1'
#
loop_
_entity.id
_entity.type
_entity.pdbx_description
1 polymer ?
#
loop_
_entity_poly.entity_id
_entity_poly.type
_entity_poly.pdbx_seq_one_letter_code
_entity_poly.pdbx_strand_id
1 'polypeptide(L)'
;LYGKRVATVSEVPTPWLCLQEDLRREGLDPEALPRVAGRSMAENMASVRRGELDIVQLFEPFAEELIAAGAGYIWHAAANRGPTAYTSFYARRSVLAARRDEFKRLVRGLYRTQKWLHAALPEALADAVQSFFPDVPPSRLRAAVDRYRALGIWGCNPILPRAGYDRLRAGLVSGGFIKE
;
A
#
# COMPACT_ATOMS: atom_id res chain seq x y z
N LEU A 1 -18.57 6.63 -4.89
CA LEU A 1 -18.46 5.24 -4.39
C LEU A 1 -19.85 4.60 -4.23
N TYR A 2 -20.83 5.32 -3.70
CA TYR A 2 -22.23 4.85 -3.72
C TYR A 2 -22.74 4.55 -5.13
N GLY A 3 -23.55 3.49 -5.23
CA GLY A 3 -24.09 3.00 -6.50
C GLY A 3 -23.07 2.34 -7.43
N LYS A 4 -21.84 2.06 -6.96
CA LYS A 4 -20.82 1.31 -7.71
C LYS A 4 -20.52 -0.02 -7.04
N ARG A 5 -20.29 -1.06 -7.83
CA ARG A 5 -19.84 -2.38 -7.37
C ARG A 5 -18.36 -2.28 -7.05
N VAL A 6 -18.02 -2.30 -5.77
CA VAL A 6 -16.65 -2.05 -5.29
C VAL A 6 -16.09 -3.30 -4.66
N ALA A 7 -14.85 -3.68 -4.99
CA ALA A 7 -14.11 -4.67 -4.23
C ALA A 7 -12.86 -4.08 -3.57
N THR A 8 -12.54 -4.60 -2.39
CA THR A 8 -11.38 -4.18 -1.59
C THR A 8 -10.42 -5.33 -1.40
N VAL A 9 -9.14 -5.02 -1.19
CA VAL A 9 -8.08 -6.00 -0.92
C VAL A 9 -8.49 -6.92 0.24
N SER A 10 -8.32 -8.23 0.07
CA SER A 10 -8.61 -9.21 1.13
C SER A 10 -7.36 -9.78 1.78
N GLU A 11 -6.23 -9.73 1.07
CA GLU A 11 -4.94 -10.28 1.50
C GLU A 11 -4.38 -9.57 2.73
N VAL A 12 -4.73 -8.30 2.92
CA VAL A 12 -4.38 -7.50 4.09
C VAL A 12 -5.55 -6.61 4.50
N PRO A 13 -5.81 -6.41 5.81
CA PRO A 13 -6.96 -5.63 6.26
C PRO A 13 -6.76 -4.12 6.14
N THR A 14 -5.50 -3.66 6.17
CA THR A 14 -5.15 -2.24 6.31
C THR A 14 -5.72 -1.32 5.23
N PRO A 15 -5.73 -1.69 3.94
CA PRO A 15 -6.32 -0.88 2.87
C PRO A 15 -7.81 -0.57 3.09
N TRP A 16 -8.59 -1.55 3.57
CA TRP A 16 -10.00 -1.32 3.89
C TRP A 16 -10.16 -0.49 5.17
N LEU A 17 -9.37 -0.76 6.22
CA LEU A 17 -9.37 0.02 7.47
C LEU A 17 -9.05 1.50 7.21
N CYS A 18 -8.16 1.77 6.25
CA CYS A 18 -7.83 3.12 5.82
C CYS A 18 -8.94 3.76 4.99
N LEU A 19 -9.47 3.06 3.97
CA LEU A 19 -10.53 3.60 3.12
C LEU A 19 -11.81 3.88 3.91
N GLN A 20 -12.23 2.98 4.79
CA GLN A 20 -13.44 3.19 5.60
C GLN A 20 -13.29 4.42 6.52
N GLU A 21 -12.08 4.68 7.01
CA GLU A 21 -11.80 5.83 7.87
C GLU A 21 -11.80 7.12 7.06
N ASP A 22 -11.26 7.11 5.84
CA ASP A 22 -11.36 8.24 4.90
C ASP A 22 -12.83 8.54 4.56
N LEU A 23 -13.64 7.51 4.30
CA LEU A 23 -15.09 7.66 4.06
C LEU A 23 -15.81 8.32 5.23
N ARG A 24 -15.57 7.85 6.47
CA ARG A 24 -16.19 8.45 7.65
C ARG A 24 -15.78 9.91 7.87
N ARG A 25 -14.53 10.28 7.55
CA ARG A 25 -14.09 11.69 7.61
C ARG A 25 -14.85 12.60 6.65
N GLU A 26 -15.25 12.06 5.51
CA GLU A 26 -16.08 12.75 4.51
C GLU A 26 -17.59 12.65 4.82
N GLY A 27 -17.97 12.15 6.01
CA GLY A 27 -19.37 12.00 6.41
C GLY A 27 -20.12 10.86 5.69
N LEU A 28 -19.39 9.94 5.06
CA LEU A 28 -19.95 8.79 4.35
C LEU A 28 -19.96 7.56 5.26
N ASP A 29 -21.05 6.79 5.19
CA ASP A 29 -21.16 5.47 5.82
C ASP A 29 -20.48 4.40 4.95
N PRO A 30 -19.39 3.76 5.42
CA PRO A 30 -18.73 2.67 4.70
C PRO A 30 -19.59 1.40 4.59
N GLU A 31 -20.50 1.15 5.53
CA GLU A 31 -21.35 -0.05 5.54
C GLU A 31 -22.45 0.02 4.47
N ALA A 32 -22.80 1.23 4.03
CA ALA A 32 -23.70 1.44 2.90
C ALA A 32 -23.07 1.12 1.53
N LEU A 33 -21.77 0.80 1.46
CA LEU A 33 -21.13 0.40 0.22
C LEU A 33 -21.49 -1.06 -0.14
N PRO A 34 -21.93 -1.34 -1.38
CA PRO A 34 -22.10 -2.71 -1.87
C PRO A 34 -20.71 -3.31 -2.16
N ARG A 35 -19.99 -3.61 -1.08
CA ARG A 35 -18.59 -4.02 -1.08
C ARG A 35 -18.47 -5.52 -1.21
N VAL A 36 -17.71 -5.97 -2.21
CA VAL A 36 -17.22 -7.33 -2.31
C VAL A 36 -15.95 -7.45 -1.47
N ALA A 37 -16.06 -8.23 -0.39
CA ALA A 37 -14.95 -8.60 0.47
C ALA A 37 -14.55 -10.06 0.21
N GLY A 38 -13.26 -10.37 0.29
CA GLY A 38 -12.78 -11.77 0.33
C GLY A 38 -12.27 -12.36 -0.99
N ARG A 39 -12.31 -11.62 -2.10
CA ARG A 39 -11.64 -11.98 -3.36
C ARG A 39 -10.22 -11.40 -3.37
N SER A 40 -9.27 -12.17 -3.91
CA SER A 40 -7.91 -11.71 -4.14
C SER A 40 -7.87 -10.52 -5.11
N MET A 41 -6.78 -9.75 -5.07
CA MET A 41 -6.53 -8.67 -6.03
C MET A 41 -6.57 -9.15 -7.48
N ALA A 42 -6.06 -10.35 -7.77
CA ALA A 42 -6.09 -10.95 -9.10
C ALA A 42 -7.53 -11.25 -9.57
N GLU A 43 -8.37 -11.82 -8.70
CA GLU A 43 -9.78 -12.10 -9.01
C GLU A 43 -10.60 -10.81 -9.19
N ASN A 44 -10.35 -9.81 -8.34
CA ASN A 44 -10.98 -8.49 -8.43
C ASN A 44 -10.60 -7.79 -9.74
N MET A 45 -9.32 -7.81 -10.09
CA MET A 45 -8.81 -7.31 -11.35
C MET A 45 -9.48 -8.00 -12.56
N ALA A 46 -9.58 -9.33 -12.53
CA ALA A 46 -10.25 -10.09 -13.59
C ALA A 46 -11.76 -9.76 -13.68
N SER A 47 -12.41 -9.52 -12.54
CA SER A 47 -13.82 -9.13 -12.49
C SER A 47 -14.07 -7.75 -13.11
N VAL A 48 -13.15 -6.80 -12.95
CA VAL A 48 -13.21 -5.50 -13.66
C VAL A 48 -13.10 -5.69 -15.16
N ARG A 49 -12.16 -6.53 -15.62
CA ARG A 49 -12.02 -6.85 -17.06
C ARG A 49 -13.30 -7.44 -17.66
N ARG A 50 -14.08 -8.19 -16.87
CA ARG A 50 -15.37 -8.76 -17.27
C ARG A 50 -16.56 -7.80 -17.09
N GLY A 51 -16.35 -6.59 -16.56
CA GLY A 51 -17.42 -5.62 -16.28
C GLY A 51 -18.31 -6.00 -15.08
N GLU A 52 -17.86 -6.91 -14.22
CA GLU A 52 -18.60 -7.36 -13.02
C GLU A 52 -18.41 -6.44 -11.82
N LEU A 53 -17.29 -5.72 -11.78
CA LEU A 53 -16.98 -4.70 -10.78
C LEU A 53 -16.69 -3.37 -11.48
N ASP A 54 -17.08 -2.27 -10.85
CA ASP A 54 -16.83 -0.93 -11.36
C ASP A 54 -15.52 -0.35 -10.80
N ILE A 55 -15.20 -0.70 -9.55
CA ILE A 55 -14.04 -0.17 -8.80
C ILE A 55 -13.39 -1.28 -8.01
N VAL A 56 -12.06 -1.30 -8.02
CA VAL A 56 -11.25 -2.23 -7.22
C VAL A 56 -10.13 -1.50 -6.52
N GLN A 57 -9.84 -1.89 -5.29
CA GLN A 57 -8.63 -1.51 -4.60
C GLN A 57 -7.53 -2.54 -4.90
N LEU A 58 -6.42 -2.08 -5.45
CA LEU A 58 -5.29 -2.92 -5.86
C LEU A 58 -3.96 -2.32 -5.41
N PHE A 59 -2.96 -3.17 -5.24
CA PHE A 59 -1.56 -2.79 -5.18
C PHE A 59 -0.88 -2.99 -6.53
N GLU A 60 0.29 -2.39 -6.70
CA GLU A 60 1.17 -2.78 -7.79
C GLU A 60 1.68 -4.21 -7.60
N PRO A 61 1.88 -4.97 -8.69
CA PRO A 61 1.81 -4.55 -10.10
C PRO A 61 0.42 -4.73 -10.76
N PHE A 62 -0.62 -5.10 -10.02
CA PHE A 62 -1.96 -5.37 -10.59
C PHE A 62 -2.60 -4.10 -11.16
N ALA A 63 -2.38 -2.94 -10.55
CA ALA A 63 -2.89 -1.67 -11.05
C ALA A 63 -2.27 -1.34 -12.43
N GLU A 64 -0.94 -1.41 -12.56
CA GLU A 64 -0.28 -1.27 -13.87
C GLU A 64 -0.76 -2.30 -14.90
N GLU A 65 -1.07 -3.53 -14.47
CA GLU A 65 -1.56 -4.54 -15.40
C GLU A 65 -2.93 -4.17 -16.02
N LEU A 66 -3.85 -3.59 -15.24
CA LEU A 66 -5.13 -3.10 -15.78
C LEU A 66 -4.95 -1.92 -16.73
N ILE A 67 -4.08 -0.98 -16.36
CA ILE A 67 -3.81 0.22 -17.15
C ILE A 67 -3.19 -0.15 -18.49
N ALA A 68 -2.15 -0.99 -18.47
CA ALA A 68 -1.47 -1.44 -19.69
C ALA A 68 -2.40 -2.23 -20.62
N ALA A 69 -3.39 -2.94 -20.08
CA ALA A 69 -4.40 -3.64 -20.85
C ALA A 69 -5.54 -2.73 -21.38
N GLY A 70 -5.53 -1.43 -21.04
CA GLY A 70 -6.62 -0.50 -21.38
C GLY A 70 -7.95 -0.83 -20.68
N ALA A 71 -7.92 -1.68 -19.66
CA ALA A 71 -9.11 -2.20 -18.98
C ALA A 71 -9.47 -1.40 -17.70
N GLY A 72 -8.70 -0.37 -17.38
CA GLY A 72 -8.94 0.48 -16.22
C GLY A 72 -7.99 1.67 -16.17
N TYR A 73 -8.22 2.55 -15.20
CA TYR A 73 -7.38 3.71 -14.92
C TYR A 73 -7.32 3.96 -13.40
N ILE A 74 -6.31 4.70 -12.94
CA ILE A 74 -6.25 5.13 -11.55
C ILE A 74 -7.29 6.21 -11.30
N TRP A 75 -8.35 5.87 -10.57
CA TRP A 75 -9.32 6.86 -10.13
C TRP A 75 -8.86 7.60 -8.87
N HIS A 76 -8.24 6.89 -7.92
CA HIS A 76 -7.74 7.46 -6.68
C HIS A 76 -6.49 6.71 -6.20
N ALA A 77 -5.43 7.46 -5.90
CA ALA A 77 -4.23 6.90 -5.28
C ALA A 77 -4.36 7.00 -3.75
N ALA A 78 -4.37 5.86 -3.07
CA ALA A 78 -4.52 5.82 -1.60
C ALA A 78 -3.43 6.60 -0.86
N ALA A 79 -2.26 6.81 -1.47
CA ALA A 79 -1.19 7.64 -0.92
C ALA A 79 -1.60 9.10 -0.71
N ASN A 80 -2.62 9.60 -1.42
CA ASN A 80 -3.11 10.98 -1.30
C ASN A 80 -3.69 11.29 0.10
N ARG A 81 -4.01 10.26 0.91
CA ARG A 81 -4.39 10.44 2.32
C ARG A 81 -3.28 11.03 3.20
N GLY A 82 -2.05 11.06 2.68
CA GLY A 82 -0.84 11.43 3.40
C GLY A 82 -0.15 10.22 4.07
N PRO A 83 0.94 10.47 4.82
CA PRO A 83 1.72 9.42 5.46
C PRO A 83 0.85 8.49 6.30
N THR A 84 1.00 7.18 6.09
CA THR A 84 0.32 6.13 6.86
C THR A 84 1.31 5.00 7.05
N ALA A 85 1.58 4.63 8.30
CA ALA A 85 2.66 3.72 8.69
C ALA A 85 2.39 2.24 8.34
N TYR A 86 2.10 1.92 7.07
CA TYR A 86 1.74 0.56 6.62
C TYR A 86 2.82 -0.49 6.84
N THR A 87 4.06 -0.18 6.48
CA THR A 87 5.18 -1.11 6.61
C THR A 87 6.14 -0.55 7.63
N SER A 88 6.39 -1.30 8.71
CA SER A 88 7.27 -0.91 9.79
C SER A 88 7.91 -2.14 10.43
N PHE A 89 9.16 -1.99 10.87
CA PHE A 89 9.82 -2.99 11.69
C PHE A 89 9.47 -2.77 13.16
N TYR A 90 9.01 -3.81 13.84
CA TYR A 90 8.73 -3.80 15.27
C TYR A 90 9.27 -5.07 15.91
N ALA A 91 9.64 -4.97 17.18
CA ALA A 91 10.09 -6.09 17.98
C ALA A 91 9.66 -5.89 19.44
N ARG A 92 9.60 -6.99 20.21
CA ARG A 92 9.35 -6.92 21.65
C ARG A 92 10.44 -6.09 22.34
N ARG A 93 10.06 -5.33 23.37
CA ARG A 93 10.99 -4.47 24.13
C ARG A 93 12.20 -5.23 24.67
N SER A 94 11.99 -6.45 25.18
CA SER A 94 13.06 -7.31 25.68
C SER A 94 14.07 -7.69 24.58
N VAL A 95 13.57 -7.99 23.37
CA VAL A 95 14.42 -8.31 22.21
C VAL A 95 15.20 -7.08 21.74
N LEU A 96 14.57 -5.90 21.72
CA LEU A 96 15.25 -4.63 21.40
C LEU A 96 16.40 -4.33 22.38
N ALA A 97 16.20 -4.61 23.67
CA ALA A 97 17.23 -4.42 24.69
C ALA A 97 18.38 -5.43 24.51
N ALA A 98 18.06 -6.72 24.35
CA ALA A 98 19.05 -7.79 24.24
C ALA A 98 19.88 -7.71 22.95
N ARG A 99 19.27 -7.31 21.82
CA ARG A 99 19.91 -7.28 20.48
C ARG A 99 20.17 -5.85 19.99
N ARG A 100 20.40 -4.91 20.91
CA ARG A 100 20.48 -3.46 20.61
C ARG A 100 21.44 -3.12 19.47
N ASP A 101 22.63 -3.72 19.46
CA ASP A 101 23.64 -3.41 18.45
C ASP A 101 23.31 -3.95 17.06
N GLU A 102 22.61 -5.07 16.98
CA GLU A 102 22.13 -5.63 15.72
C GLU A 102 21.01 -4.78 15.14
N PHE A 103 20.09 -4.30 15.97
CA PHE A 103 19.07 -3.33 15.52
C PHE A 103 19.68 -2.01 15.07
N LYS A 104 20.75 -1.50 15.73
CA LYS A 104 21.48 -0.33 15.21
C LYS A 104 22.08 -0.62 13.82
N ARG A 105 22.62 -1.82 13.58
CA ARG A 105 23.14 -2.22 12.27
C ARG A 105 22.02 -2.29 11.22
N LEU A 106 20.85 -2.84 11.58
CA LEU A 106 19.66 -2.87 10.74
C LEU A 106 19.21 -1.46 10.36
N VAL A 107 19.11 -0.54 11.33
CA VAL A 107 18.73 0.87 11.08
C VAL A 107 19.72 1.58 10.16
N ARG A 108 21.03 1.35 10.33
CA ARG A 108 22.05 1.88 9.40
C ARG A 108 21.94 1.29 8.01
N GLY A 109 21.61 0.00 7.90
CA GLY A 109 21.30 -0.66 6.63
C GLY A 109 20.12 0.01 5.94
N LEU A 110 18.99 0.11 6.64
CA LEU A 110 17.78 0.75 6.16
C LEU A 110 18.03 2.18 5.70
N TYR A 111 18.75 2.99 6.48
CA TYR A 111 19.06 4.37 6.08
C TYR A 111 19.92 4.44 4.81
N ARG A 112 20.90 3.55 4.64
CA ARG A 112 21.68 3.46 3.39
C ARG A 112 20.80 3.07 2.21
N THR A 113 19.92 2.08 2.40
CA THR A 113 18.97 1.65 1.37
C THR A 113 18.00 2.77 0.99
N GLN A 114 17.46 3.52 1.96
CA GLN A 114 16.57 4.66 1.69
C GLN A 114 17.29 5.76 0.92
N LYS A 115 18.53 6.10 1.30
CA LYS A 115 19.34 7.07 0.53
C LYS A 115 19.55 6.61 -0.91
N TRP A 116 19.88 5.34 -1.12
CA TRP A 116 20.02 4.77 -2.46
C TRP A 116 18.69 4.80 -3.22
N LEU A 117 17.59 4.39 -2.59
CA LEU A 117 16.25 4.35 -3.17
C LEU A 117 15.82 5.71 -3.74
N HIS A 118 16.12 6.79 -3.01
CA HIS A 118 15.78 8.15 -3.43
C HIS A 118 16.75 8.75 -4.46
N ALA A 119 17.99 8.26 -4.52
CA ALA A 119 19.02 8.73 -5.46
C ALA A 119 19.07 7.92 -6.77
N ALA A 120 18.61 6.66 -6.76
CA ALA A 120 18.69 5.76 -7.90
C ALA A 120 17.75 6.17 -9.03
N LEU A 121 18.05 5.70 -10.24
CA LEU A 121 17.13 5.77 -11.37
C LEU A 121 16.06 4.67 -11.25
N PRO A 122 14.83 4.89 -11.74
CA PRO A 122 13.75 3.90 -11.66
C PRO A 122 14.08 2.53 -12.25
N GLU A 123 14.87 2.49 -13.32
CA GLU A 123 15.36 1.25 -13.94
C GLU A 123 16.19 0.44 -12.96
N ALA A 124 17.15 1.10 -12.29
CA ALA A 124 18.00 0.44 -11.29
C ALA A 124 17.19 -0.08 -10.09
N LEU A 125 16.09 0.59 -9.74
CA LEU A 125 15.18 0.12 -8.70
C LEU A 125 14.38 -1.12 -9.15
N ALA A 126 13.85 -1.10 -10.38
CA ALA A 126 13.13 -2.23 -10.95
C ALA A 126 14.04 -3.45 -11.10
N ASP A 127 15.25 -3.28 -11.63
CA ASP A 127 16.25 -4.34 -11.80
C ASP A 127 16.62 -4.97 -10.45
N ALA A 128 16.78 -4.15 -9.41
CA ALA A 128 17.13 -4.63 -8.07
C ALA A 128 16.06 -5.54 -7.43
N VAL A 129 14.81 -5.45 -7.89
CA VAL A 129 13.71 -6.26 -7.35
C VAL A 129 13.13 -7.27 -8.34
N GLN A 130 13.54 -7.25 -9.60
CA GLN A 130 13.00 -8.10 -10.68
C GLN A 130 13.04 -9.61 -10.35
N SER A 131 14.09 -10.08 -9.68
CA SER A 131 14.22 -11.49 -9.30
C SER A 131 13.15 -11.97 -8.30
N PHE A 132 12.53 -11.05 -7.56
CA PHE A 132 11.40 -11.36 -6.67
C PHE A 132 10.06 -11.41 -7.40
N PHE A 133 10.01 -10.96 -8.66
CA PHE A 133 8.80 -10.89 -9.48
C PHE A 133 9.05 -11.49 -10.88
N PRO A 134 9.42 -12.79 -10.98
CA PRO A 134 9.80 -13.40 -12.26
C PRO A 134 8.68 -13.38 -13.30
N ASP A 135 7.42 -13.41 -12.85
CA ASP A 135 6.25 -13.42 -13.73
C ASP A 135 5.78 -12.01 -14.15
N VAL A 136 6.45 -10.96 -13.67
CA VAL A 136 6.09 -9.56 -13.96
C VAL A 136 7.03 -9.01 -15.03
N PRO A 137 6.50 -8.56 -16.19
CA PRO A 137 7.32 -7.97 -17.24
C PRO A 137 8.13 -6.77 -16.72
N PRO A 138 9.41 -6.61 -17.12
CA PRO A 138 10.26 -5.51 -16.63
C PRO A 138 9.66 -4.12 -16.83
N SER A 139 8.99 -3.89 -17.96
CA SER A 139 8.31 -2.61 -18.24
C SER A 139 7.19 -2.30 -17.24
N ARG A 140 6.44 -3.30 -16.80
CA ARG A 140 5.37 -3.15 -15.81
C ARG A 140 5.94 -2.89 -14.42
N LEU A 141 6.97 -3.65 -14.05
CA LEU A 141 7.65 -3.46 -12.77
C LEU A 141 8.27 -2.06 -12.67
N ARG A 142 8.88 -1.58 -13.75
CA ARG A 142 9.39 -0.20 -13.85
C ARG A 142 8.27 0.84 -13.68
N ALA A 143 7.15 0.69 -14.39
CA ALA A 143 6.02 1.61 -14.27
C ALA A 143 5.46 1.66 -12.84
N ALA A 144 5.36 0.50 -12.18
CA ALA A 144 4.94 0.40 -10.77
C ALA A 144 5.92 1.13 -9.82
N VAL A 145 7.22 0.91 -10.00
CA VAL A 145 8.28 1.58 -9.25
C VAL A 145 8.23 3.10 -9.46
N ASP A 146 8.08 3.54 -10.71
CA ASP A 146 7.94 4.95 -11.09
C ASP A 146 6.74 5.60 -10.39
N ARG A 147 5.59 4.91 -10.38
CA ARG A 147 4.38 5.39 -9.69
C ARG A 147 4.59 5.51 -8.20
N TYR A 148 5.13 4.48 -7.54
CA TYR A 148 5.40 4.52 -6.11
C TYR A 148 6.39 5.63 -5.74
N ARG A 149 7.41 5.88 -6.57
CA ARG A 149 8.32 7.00 -6.39
C ARG A 149 7.59 8.34 -6.50
N ALA A 150 6.78 8.53 -7.54
CA ALA A 150 6.02 9.76 -7.76
C ALA A 150 5.01 10.04 -6.62
N LEU A 151 4.44 8.99 -6.02
CA LEU A 151 3.54 9.10 -4.87
C LEU A 151 4.28 9.40 -3.55
N GLY A 152 5.62 9.35 -3.52
CA GLY A 152 6.41 9.69 -2.33
C GLY A 152 6.19 8.73 -1.16
N ILE A 153 5.80 7.48 -1.41
CA ILE A 153 5.40 6.54 -0.33
C ILE A 153 6.59 5.97 0.46
N TRP A 154 7.81 6.08 -0.07
CA TRP A 154 9.00 5.58 0.60
C TRP A 154 9.62 6.65 1.51
N GLY A 155 9.78 6.31 2.80
CA GLY A 155 10.40 7.22 3.76
C GLY A 155 11.84 7.58 3.39
N CYS A 156 12.23 8.84 3.64
CA CYS A 156 13.57 9.35 3.34
C CYS A 156 14.62 9.00 4.42
N ASN A 157 14.18 8.55 5.59
CA ASN A 157 15.01 8.21 6.73
C ASN A 157 14.33 7.13 7.59
N PRO A 158 15.03 6.47 8.53
CA PRO A 158 14.47 5.33 9.27
C PRO A 158 13.58 5.76 10.46
N ILE A 159 13.23 7.04 10.56
CA ILE A 159 12.37 7.55 11.64
C ILE A 159 10.92 7.35 11.22
N LEU A 160 10.17 6.61 12.04
CA LEU A 160 8.73 6.45 11.84
C LEU A 160 8.02 7.79 12.14
N PRO A 161 7.35 8.43 11.16
CA PRO A 161 6.68 9.70 11.40
C PRO A 161 5.50 9.52 12.35
N ARG A 162 5.43 10.35 13.40
CA ARG A 162 4.31 10.34 14.37
C ARG A 162 2.95 10.48 13.68
N ALA A 163 2.83 11.40 12.72
CA ALA A 163 1.61 11.59 11.95
C ALA A 163 1.18 10.32 11.19
N GLY A 164 2.14 9.57 10.62
CA GLY A 164 1.85 8.32 9.93
C GLY A 164 1.39 7.20 10.86
N TYR A 165 1.94 7.15 12.07
CA TYR A 165 1.48 6.26 13.14
C TYR A 165 0.07 6.62 13.59
N ASP A 166 -0.20 7.90 13.88
CA ASP A 166 -1.51 8.36 14.32
C ASP A 166 -2.58 8.13 13.25
N ARG A 167 -2.25 8.36 11.97
CA ARG A 167 -3.16 8.10 10.85
C ARG A 167 -3.51 6.62 10.73
N LEU A 168 -2.53 5.73 10.90
CA LEU A 168 -2.80 4.30 10.92
C LEU A 168 -3.65 3.92 12.14
N ARG A 169 -3.28 4.37 13.35
CA ARG A 169 -4.05 4.12 14.57
C ARG A 169 -5.50 4.56 14.42
N ALA A 170 -5.74 5.75 13.88
CA ALA A 170 -7.09 6.27 13.62
C ALA A 170 -7.89 5.32 12.71
N GLY A 171 -7.29 4.82 11.63
CA GLY A 171 -7.90 3.81 10.76
C GLY A 171 -8.24 2.51 11.49
N LEU A 172 -7.31 1.99 12.30
CA LEU A 172 -7.51 0.76 13.06
C LEU A 172 -8.62 0.90 14.13
N VAL A 173 -8.65 2.02 14.85
CA VAL A 173 -9.69 2.32 15.87
C VAL A 173 -11.04 2.54 15.19
N SER A 174 -11.09 3.37 14.14
CA SER A 174 -12.30 3.66 13.38
C SER A 174 -12.93 2.37 12.83
N GLY A 175 -12.10 1.45 12.32
CA GLY A 175 -12.58 0.15 11.84
C GLY A 175 -12.79 -0.92 12.92
N GLY A 176 -12.70 -0.57 14.21
CA GLY A 176 -12.90 -1.51 15.32
C GLY A 176 -11.86 -2.62 15.42
N PHE A 177 -10.73 -2.51 14.71
CA PHE A 177 -9.67 -3.52 14.70
C PHE A 177 -8.86 -3.51 16.00
N ILE A 178 -8.70 -2.34 16.61
CA ILE A 178 -8.13 -2.16 17.94
C ILE A 178 -9.03 -1.27 18.79
N LYS A 179 -8.92 -1.42 20.11
CA LYS A 179 -9.55 -0.51 21.08
C LYS A 179 -8.63 0.68 21.36
N GLU A 180 -9.19 1.75 21.90
CA GLU A 180 -8.46 2.97 22.24
C GLU A 180 -7.40 2.75 23.34
#